data_AF-A0A6P2P592-F1
#
_entry.id   AF-A0A6P2P592-F1
#
_cell.length_a   1.000
_cell.length_b   1.000
_cell.length_c   1.000
_cell.angle_alpha   90.00
_cell.angle_beta   90.00
_cell.angle_gamma   90.00
#
_symmetry.space_group_name_H-M   'P 1'
#
loop_
_entity.id
_entity.type
_entity.pdbx_description
1 polymer ?
#
loop_
_entity_poly.entity_id
_entity_poly.type
_entity_poly.pdbx_seq_one_letter_code
_entity_poly.pdbx_strand_id
1 'polypeptide(L)'
;MRARVDVIHRGARRAFVAGVLLAGAWSASGPAAFAEQPKPAAAASPIYGVTIPPGYRKWEMVAPAEEAAPLDELRVVLGNPVAMRALEKATLPFPDGTILVKLAYKRKQSDEFAPATVPGRATTVQVMVKDSRRYASTGGWGFGRFINGVPADIGQHQTCFACHQARVKNHDYVFTRLAP
;
A
#
# COMPACT_ATOMS: atom_id res chain seq x y z
N MET A 1 15.41 -57.73 32.40
CA MET A 1 14.28 -57.87 33.35
C MET A 1 13.20 -56.86 32.96
N ARG A 2 12.02 -57.34 32.53
CA ARG A 2 10.69 -56.67 32.41
C ARG A 2 10.59 -55.42 31.51
N ALA A 3 10.11 -55.56 30.27
CA ALA A 3 8.72 -55.72 29.80
C ALA A 3 8.01 -54.39 29.56
N ARG A 4 7.64 -54.12 28.29
CA ARG A 4 6.52 -53.24 27.95
C ARG A 4 5.60 -53.95 26.96
N VAL A 5 4.40 -54.14 27.50
CA VAL A 5 3.11 -54.62 27.01
C VAL A 5 2.78 -54.20 25.57
N ASP A 6 2.43 -55.19 24.76
CA ASP A 6 1.60 -55.08 23.55
C ASP A 6 0.17 -54.70 23.91
N VAL A 7 -0.43 -53.81 23.11
CA VAL A 7 -1.89 -53.74 22.96
C VAL A 7 -2.24 -54.02 21.50
N ILE A 8 -2.89 -55.16 21.34
CA ILE A 8 -3.51 -55.69 20.13
C ILE A 8 -4.92 -55.08 20.01
N HIS A 9 -5.40 -54.81 18.79
CA HIS A 9 -6.66 -55.36 18.23
C HIS A 9 -7.14 -54.55 17.02
N ARG A 10 -7.16 -55.19 15.84
CA ARG A 10 -8.35 -55.79 15.16
C ARG A 10 -8.95 -54.77 14.19
N GLY A 11 -9.24 -55.09 12.94
CA GLY A 11 -9.24 -56.38 12.29
C GLY A 11 -9.44 -56.24 10.79
N ALA A 12 -9.20 -57.36 10.13
CA ALA A 12 -9.30 -57.60 8.72
C ALA A 12 -10.69 -57.31 8.13
N ARG A 13 -10.71 -57.02 6.82
CA ARG A 13 -11.57 -57.61 5.76
C ARG A 13 -11.42 -56.73 4.51
N ARG A 14 -11.42 -57.19 3.26
CA ARG A 14 -11.35 -58.48 2.55
C ARG A 14 -11.04 -58.06 1.10
N ALA A 15 -10.27 -58.86 0.40
CA ALA A 15 -9.89 -58.65 -1.00
C ALA A 15 -10.98 -59.06 -2.01
N PHE A 16 -10.75 -58.66 -3.27
CA PHE A 16 -11.40 -59.01 -4.55
C PHE A 16 -12.76 -58.34 -4.83
N VAL A 17 -13.05 -57.80 -6.01
CA VAL A 17 -12.90 -58.36 -7.38
C VAL A 17 -12.67 -57.25 -8.42
N ALA A 18 -11.96 -57.61 -9.50
CA ALA A 18 -11.64 -56.84 -10.69
C ALA A 18 -12.86 -56.41 -11.54
N GLY A 19 -12.67 -55.35 -12.33
CA GLY A 19 -13.59 -54.95 -13.39
C GLY A 19 -13.10 -53.73 -14.15
N VAL A 20 -12.18 -53.94 -15.09
CA VAL A 20 -11.83 -52.92 -16.10
C VAL A 20 -12.92 -52.92 -17.16
N LEU A 21 -13.64 -51.80 -17.29
CA LEU A 21 -14.37 -51.44 -18.50
C LEU A 21 -14.09 -49.96 -18.79
N LEU A 22 -13.19 -49.74 -19.75
CA LEU A 22 -12.94 -48.46 -20.39
C LEU A 22 -14.12 -48.14 -21.32
N ALA A 23 -14.95 -47.18 -20.95
CA ALA A 23 -15.87 -46.51 -21.86
C ALA A 23 -15.38 -45.08 -22.08
N GLY A 24 -14.97 -44.78 -23.32
CA GLY A 24 -14.47 -43.47 -23.71
C GLY A 24 -15.53 -42.40 -23.62
N ALA A 25 -15.17 -41.27 -23.02
CA ALA A 25 -15.91 -40.02 -23.12
C ALA A 25 -15.11 -39.07 -24.02
N TRP A 26 -15.67 -38.73 -25.18
CA TRP A 26 -15.19 -37.63 -26.00
C TRP A 26 -15.53 -36.32 -25.30
N SER A 27 -14.52 -35.69 -24.70
CA SER A 27 -14.65 -34.33 -24.17
C SER A 27 -14.39 -33.35 -25.30
N ALA A 28 -15.43 -32.62 -25.73
CA ALA A 28 -15.28 -31.49 -26.64
C ALA A 28 -14.47 -30.38 -25.93
N SER A 29 -13.21 -30.22 -26.34
CA SER A 29 -12.33 -29.15 -25.87
C SER A 29 -12.75 -27.82 -26.49
N GLY A 30 -13.73 -27.13 -25.89
CA GLY A 30 -13.93 -25.70 -26.14
C GLY A 30 -12.79 -24.89 -25.50
N PRO A 31 -12.41 -23.72 -26.04
CA PRO A 31 -11.40 -22.89 -25.41
C PRO A 31 -11.90 -22.48 -24.03
N ALA A 32 -11.18 -22.89 -22.98
CA ALA A 32 -11.43 -22.43 -21.64
C ALA A 32 -11.23 -20.91 -21.63
N ALA A 33 -12.33 -20.16 -21.53
CA ALA A 33 -12.28 -18.77 -21.16
C ALA A 33 -11.64 -18.71 -19.77
N PHE A 34 -10.40 -18.23 -19.70
CA PHE A 34 -9.77 -17.90 -18.42
C PHE A 34 -10.63 -16.81 -17.79
N ALA A 35 -11.48 -17.19 -16.83
CA ALA A 35 -12.16 -16.24 -15.98
C ALA A 35 -11.07 -15.49 -15.18
N GLU A 36 -10.90 -14.21 -15.49
CA GLU A 36 -10.05 -13.29 -14.72
C GLU A 36 -10.50 -13.36 -13.26
N GLN A 37 -9.65 -13.89 -12.38
CA GLN A 37 -9.94 -13.92 -10.95
C GLN A 37 -10.08 -12.47 -10.44
N PRO A 38 -11.12 -12.14 -9.65
CA PRO A 38 -11.29 -10.79 -9.14
C PRO A 38 -10.06 -10.37 -8.36
N LYS A 39 -9.38 -9.32 -8.85
CA LYS A 39 -8.25 -8.72 -8.13
C LYS A 39 -8.73 -8.33 -6.72
N PRO A 40 -8.02 -8.74 -5.64
CA PRO A 40 -8.37 -8.33 -4.30
C PRO A 40 -8.56 -6.82 -4.24
N ALA A 41 -9.68 -6.36 -3.68
CA ALA A 41 -9.94 -4.94 -3.50
C ALA A 41 -8.78 -4.30 -2.74
N ALA A 42 -8.29 -3.15 -3.23
CA ALA A 42 -7.18 -2.47 -2.60
C ALA A 42 -7.57 -2.07 -1.16
N ALA A 43 -6.71 -2.40 -0.19
CA ALA A 43 -6.93 -2.04 1.21
C ALA A 43 -6.98 -0.51 1.35
N ALA A 44 -8.06 -0.01 1.95
CA ALA A 44 -8.34 1.41 2.09
C ALA A 44 -8.09 1.91 3.52
N SER A 45 -7.68 3.16 3.68
CA SER A 45 -7.52 3.79 4.98
C SER A 45 -8.84 3.85 5.74
N PRO A 46 -8.83 3.62 7.06
CA PRO A 46 -10.00 3.90 7.88
C PRO A 46 -10.36 5.39 7.75
N ILE A 47 -11.63 5.72 7.97
CA ILE A 47 -12.27 7.05 7.96
C ILE A 47 -12.24 7.84 6.64
N TYR A 48 -11.21 7.71 5.81
CA TYR A 48 -11.09 8.43 4.54
C TYR A 48 -11.36 7.54 3.32
N GLY A 49 -11.13 6.22 3.42
CA GLY A 49 -11.27 5.31 2.29
C GLY A 49 -10.28 5.61 1.16
N VAL A 50 -9.10 6.15 1.49
CA VAL A 50 -7.99 6.39 0.54
C VAL A 50 -7.25 5.08 0.35
N THR A 51 -6.88 4.74 -0.88
CA THR A 51 -6.06 3.55 -1.21
C THR A 51 -4.70 3.98 -1.76
N ILE A 52 -3.73 3.06 -1.82
CA ILE A 52 -2.49 3.29 -2.58
C ILE A 52 -2.83 3.36 -4.07
N PRO A 53 -2.55 4.47 -4.78
CA PRO A 53 -2.88 4.59 -6.20
C PRO A 53 -2.04 3.61 -7.04
N PRO A 54 -2.61 2.87 -8.00
CA PRO A 54 -1.82 2.01 -8.87
C PRO A 54 -0.85 2.84 -9.71
N GLY A 55 0.37 2.31 -9.90
CA GLY A 55 1.38 2.95 -10.76
C GLY A 55 2.05 4.20 -10.18
N TYR A 56 1.72 4.62 -8.95
CA TYR A 56 2.23 5.86 -8.35
C TYR A 56 3.76 5.98 -8.30
N ARG A 57 4.49 4.85 -8.31
CA ARG A 57 5.95 4.83 -8.34
C ARG A 57 6.56 5.36 -9.64
N LYS A 58 5.74 5.53 -10.70
CA LYS A 58 6.12 6.15 -11.97
C LYS A 58 5.76 7.64 -12.03
N TRP A 59 5.16 8.18 -10.98
CA TRP A 59 4.82 9.59 -10.93
C TRP A 59 6.06 10.45 -10.68
N GLU A 60 5.96 11.70 -11.07
CA GLU A 60 7.05 12.66 -10.97
C GLU A 60 7.37 12.98 -9.51
N MET A 61 8.65 13.17 -9.22
CA MET A 61 9.10 13.59 -7.91
C MET A 61 8.80 15.07 -7.70
N VAL A 62 8.17 15.38 -6.57
CA VAL A 62 7.95 16.75 -6.12
C VAL A 62 9.18 17.26 -5.39
N ALA A 63 9.61 16.55 -4.34
CA ALA A 63 10.81 16.90 -3.57
C ALA A 63 11.23 15.77 -2.63
N PRO A 64 12.53 15.66 -2.31
CA PRO A 64 13.02 14.89 -1.18
C PRO A 64 12.79 15.62 0.14
N ALA A 65 12.82 14.88 1.25
CA ALA A 65 12.89 15.41 2.60
C ALA A 65 13.62 14.42 3.52
N GLU A 66 14.23 14.93 4.58
CA GLU A 66 14.77 14.11 5.67
C GLU A 66 13.95 14.40 6.94
N GLU A 67 13.55 13.34 7.64
CA GLU A 67 13.06 13.47 9.01
C GLU A 67 14.10 12.89 9.96
N ALA A 68 14.57 13.75 10.87
CA ALA A 68 15.55 13.41 11.88
C ALA A 68 15.04 12.35 12.88
N ALA A 69 15.87 12.04 13.87
CA ALA A 69 15.45 11.21 14.99
C ALA A 69 14.15 11.74 15.64
N PRO A 70 13.23 10.85 16.07
CA PRO A 70 13.42 9.41 16.23
C PRO A 70 13.07 8.58 14.99
N LEU A 71 12.44 9.16 13.96
CA LEU A 71 12.05 8.39 12.78
C LEU A 71 13.26 8.04 11.92
N ASP A 72 14.21 8.97 11.75
CA ASP A 72 15.46 8.78 10.99
C ASP A 72 15.15 8.22 9.58
N GLU A 73 14.38 9.01 8.83
CA GLU A 73 13.82 8.62 7.54
C GLU A 73 14.25 9.56 6.41
N LEU A 74 14.65 8.96 5.29
CA LEU A 74 14.68 9.60 3.99
C LEU A 74 13.31 9.48 3.34
N ARG A 75 12.82 10.58 2.79
CA ARG A 75 11.47 10.67 2.22
C ARG A 75 11.49 11.31 0.86
N VAL A 76 10.55 10.89 0.03
CA VAL A 76 10.30 11.49 -1.27
C VAL A 76 8.79 11.64 -1.44
N VAL A 77 8.36 12.79 -1.92
CA VAL A 77 6.96 13.00 -2.32
C VAL A 77 6.87 12.91 -3.83
N LEU A 78 5.92 12.11 -4.30
CA LEU A 78 5.55 11.96 -5.71
C LEU A 78 4.20 12.64 -5.93
N GLY A 79 4.03 13.27 -7.09
CA GLY A 79 2.81 13.97 -7.47
C GLY A 79 2.20 13.40 -8.74
N ASN A 80 0.89 13.17 -8.76
CA ASN A 80 0.21 12.89 -10.03
C ASN A 80 0.27 14.12 -10.96
N PRO A 81 -0.08 13.98 -12.26
CA PRO A 81 -0.01 15.11 -13.19
C PRO A 81 -0.83 16.34 -12.77
N VAL A 82 -1.92 16.16 -12.01
CA VAL A 82 -2.71 17.27 -11.46
C VAL A 82 -1.92 18.00 -10.38
N ALA A 83 -1.27 17.27 -9.46
CA ALA A 83 -0.41 17.82 -8.43
C ALA A 83 0.77 18.59 -9.02
N MET A 84 1.48 18.00 -9.99
CA MET A 84 2.66 18.63 -10.62
C MET A 84 2.30 19.96 -11.29
N ARG A 85 1.25 19.98 -12.12
CA ARG A 85 0.79 21.22 -12.76
C ARG A 85 0.37 22.29 -11.74
N ALA A 86 -0.26 21.90 -10.64
CA ALA A 86 -0.64 22.84 -9.59
C ALA A 86 0.60 23.41 -8.88
N LEU A 87 1.59 22.56 -8.58
CA LEU A 87 2.84 22.98 -7.95
C LEU A 87 3.67 23.91 -8.84
N GLU A 88 3.86 23.57 -10.11
CA GLU A 88 4.57 24.38 -11.10
C GLU A 88 3.97 25.78 -11.28
N LYS A 89 2.64 25.87 -11.19
CA LYS A 89 1.88 27.13 -11.34
C LYS A 89 1.59 27.82 -10.02
N ALA A 90 2.12 27.31 -8.90
CA ALA A 90 1.79 27.78 -7.55
C ALA A 90 0.27 27.93 -7.29
N THR A 91 -0.53 27.01 -7.83
CA THR A 91 -2.00 27.03 -7.71
C THR A 91 -2.43 26.58 -6.31
N LEU A 92 -3.15 27.46 -5.61
CA LEU A 92 -3.81 27.16 -4.33
C LEU A 92 -5.26 27.68 -4.34
N PRO A 93 -6.22 26.95 -3.75
CA PRO A 93 -6.09 25.58 -3.25
C PRO A 93 -5.76 24.58 -4.37
N PHE A 94 -5.24 23.41 -4.03
CA PHE A 94 -4.99 22.35 -5.00
C PHE A 94 -6.32 21.92 -5.65
N PRO A 95 -6.35 21.66 -6.96
CA PRO A 95 -7.55 21.17 -7.64
C PRO A 95 -8.00 19.79 -7.14
N ASP A 96 -9.30 19.52 -7.20
CA ASP A 96 -9.82 18.17 -6.98
C ASP A 96 -9.17 17.17 -7.95
N GLY A 97 -8.88 15.97 -7.45
CA GLY A 97 -8.09 14.96 -8.16
C GLY A 97 -6.58 15.11 -7.99
N THR A 98 -6.08 16.12 -7.27
CA THR A 98 -4.68 16.14 -6.81
C THR A 98 -4.42 14.95 -5.90
N ILE A 99 -3.33 14.22 -6.18
CA ILE A 99 -2.84 13.14 -5.31
C ILE A 99 -1.35 13.33 -5.08
N LEU A 100 -0.96 13.30 -3.81
CA LEU A 100 0.43 13.28 -3.37
C LEU A 100 0.71 11.98 -2.63
N VAL A 101 1.84 11.35 -2.94
CA VAL A 101 2.30 10.12 -2.27
C VAL A 101 3.68 10.34 -1.68
N LYS A 102 3.76 10.30 -0.35
CA LYS A 102 5.02 10.33 0.39
C LYS A 102 5.51 8.91 0.64
N LEU A 103 6.69 8.61 0.09
CA LEU A 103 7.46 7.41 0.36
C LEU A 103 8.42 7.69 1.50
N ALA A 104 8.54 6.76 2.45
CA ALA A 104 9.48 6.84 3.54
C ALA A 104 10.35 5.58 3.63
N TYR A 105 11.64 5.79 3.87
CA TYR A 105 12.67 4.77 4.01
C TYR A 105 13.51 5.09 5.22
N LYS A 106 13.98 4.08 5.95
CA LYS A 106 15.05 4.29 6.94
C LYS A 106 16.27 4.86 6.24
N ARG A 107 16.88 5.89 6.83
CA ARG A 107 18.17 6.39 6.37
C ARG A 107 19.22 5.31 6.59
N LYS A 108 20.04 5.06 5.57
CA LYS A 108 21.13 4.08 5.62
C LYS A 108 22.42 4.75 5.14
N GLN A 109 23.54 4.49 5.81
CA GLN A 109 24.85 4.85 5.29
C GLN A 109 25.08 4.13 3.95
N SER A 110 25.62 4.81 2.93
CA SER A 110 25.96 4.16 1.67
C SER A 110 27.13 3.19 1.85
N ASP A 111 26.95 1.96 1.37
CA ASP A 111 28.02 0.94 1.37
C ASP A 111 29.08 1.23 0.29
N GLU A 112 28.73 2.04 -0.72
CA GLU A 112 29.55 2.31 -1.90
C GLU A 112 30.20 3.69 -1.86
N PHE A 113 29.67 4.62 -1.06
CA PHE A 113 30.18 5.99 -0.98
C PHE A 113 30.04 6.59 0.42
N ALA A 114 31.09 6.48 1.23
CA ALA A 114 31.11 6.85 2.64
C ALA A 114 30.59 8.27 2.99
N PRO A 115 30.70 9.30 2.15
CA PRO A 115 30.11 10.61 2.45
C PRO A 115 28.57 10.68 2.31
N ALA A 116 27.92 9.70 1.68
CA ALA A 116 26.49 9.74 1.35
C ALA A 116 25.62 8.80 2.18
N THR A 117 24.36 9.17 2.34
CA THR A 117 23.29 8.27 2.82
C THR A 117 22.32 7.96 1.69
N VAL A 118 21.70 6.78 1.78
CA VAL A 118 20.79 6.24 0.77
C VAL A 118 19.53 5.67 1.41
N PRO A 119 18.42 5.52 0.66
CA PRO A 119 17.24 4.82 1.13
C PRO A 119 17.56 3.39 1.55
N GLY A 120 17.25 3.05 2.80
CA GLY A 120 17.28 1.69 3.32
C GLY A 120 15.90 1.03 3.24
N ARG A 121 15.53 0.32 4.31
CA ARG A 121 14.23 -0.37 4.41
C ARG A 121 13.07 0.61 4.29
N ALA A 122 12.11 0.32 3.40
CA ALA A 122 10.86 1.06 3.32
C ALA A 122 10.06 0.96 4.63
N THR A 123 9.49 2.07 5.08
CA THR A 123 8.72 2.14 6.32
C THR A 123 7.24 2.37 6.05
N THR A 124 6.91 3.43 5.32
CA THR A 124 5.52 3.80 5.04
C THR A 124 5.32 4.36 3.63
N VAL A 125 4.12 4.13 3.12
CA VAL A 125 3.54 4.89 2.02
C VAL A 125 2.43 5.74 2.62
N GLN A 126 2.46 7.04 2.40
CA GLN A 126 1.44 7.97 2.88
C GLN A 126 0.83 8.68 1.67
N VAL A 127 -0.50 8.73 1.61
CA VAL A 127 -1.25 9.25 0.47
C VAL A 127 -2.17 10.34 0.97
N MET A 128 -2.24 11.45 0.23
CA MET A 128 -3.32 12.43 0.39
C MET A 128 -4.00 12.70 -0.94
N VAL A 129 -5.32 12.76 -0.92
CA VAL A 129 -6.19 12.93 -2.10
C VAL A 129 -7.08 14.15 -1.90
N LYS A 130 -7.07 15.06 -2.88
CA LYS A 130 -7.98 16.21 -2.90
C LYS A 130 -9.31 15.82 -3.52
N ASP A 131 -10.38 15.99 -2.75
CA ASP A 131 -11.77 15.94 -3.18
C ASP A 131 -12.58 16.81 -2.21
N SER A 132 -12.86 18.03 -2.64
CA SER A 132 -13.50 19.09 -1.86
C SER A 132 -14.86 18.66 -1.29
N ARG A 133 -15.59 17.84 -2.03
CA ARG A 133 -16.91 17.35 -1.64
C ARG A 133 -16.83 16.15 -0.71
N ARG A 134 -16.01 15.15 -1.05
CA ARG A 134 -15.87 13.92 -0.26
C ARG A 134 -15.22 14.18 1.10
N TYR A 135 -14.31 15.15 1.18
CA TYR A 135 -13.51 15.44 2.37
C TYR A 135 -13.77 16.85 2.92
N ALA A 136 -15.02 17.33 2.83
CA ALA A 136 -15.39 18.68 3.25
C ALA A 136 -15.00 19.01 4.70
N SER A 137 -15.10 18.04 5.62
CA SER A 137 -14.75 18.21 7.04
C SER A 137 -13.24 18.28 7.31
N THR A 138 -12.40 17.97 6.32
CA THR A 138 -10.93 17.95 6.45
C THR A 138 -10.25 18.81 5.39
N GLY A 139 -10.87 19.96 5.06
CA GLY A 139 -10.29 20.93 4.13
C GLY A 139 -10.19 20.42 2.69
N GLY A 140 -11.02 19.44 2.33
CA GLY A 140 -11.00 18.79 1.02
C GLY A 140 -9.95 17.69 0.86
N TRP A 141 -9.31 17.24 1.95
CA TRP A 141 -8.26 16.22 1.90
C TRP A 141 -8.61 14.93 2.63
N GLY A 142 -8.48 13.80 1.94
CA GLY A 142 -8.47 12.47 2.52
C GLY A 142 -7.04 11.97 2.71
N PHE A 143 -6.80 11.18 3.75
CA PHE A 143 -5.46 10.70 4.11
C PHE A 143 -5.40 9.18 4.20
N GLY A 144 -4.25 8.60 3.86
CA GLY A 144 -3.94 7.19 4.06
C GLY A 144 -2.50 7.00 4.49
N ARG A 145 -2.27 6.19 5.51
CA ARG A 145 -0.94 5.74 5.95
C ARG A 145 -0.91 4.22 5.85
N PHE A 146 0.08 3.70 5.15
CA PHE A 146 0.22 2.27 4.89
C PHE A 146 1.59 1.77 5.31
N ILE A 147 1.60 0.65 6.03
CA ILE A 147 2.79 -0.09 6.45
C ILE A 147 2.73 -1.43 5.72
N ASN A 148 3.74 -1.71 4.88
CA ASN A 148 3.78 -2.93 4.05
C ASN A 148 2.49 -3.15 3.21
N GLY A 149 1.89 -2.06 2.71
CA GLY A 149 0.65 -2.10 1.92
C GLY A 149 -0.65 -2.22 2.74
N VAL A 150 -0.55 -2.36 4.06
CA VAL A 150 -1.71 -2.46 4.97
C VAL A 150 -1.99 -1.09 5.59
N PRO A 151 -3.25 -0.61 5.63
CA PRO A 151 -3.57 0.66 6.28
C PRO A 151 -3.28 0.60 7.77
N ALA A 152 -2.71 1.66 8.30
CA ALA A 152 -2.57 1.85 9.73
C ALA A 152 -3.95 2.00 10.42
N ASP A 153 -3.96 1.90 11.75
CA ASP A 153 -5.19 1.96 12.55
C ASP A 153 -5.91 3.32 12.48
N ILE A 154 -7.16 3.32 12.97
CA ILE A 154 -8.01 4.50 13.00
C ILE A 154 -7.44 5.65 13.84
N GLY A 155 -6.78 5.33 14.96
CA GLY A 155 -6.22 6.33 15.88
C GLY A 155 -5.14 7.15 15.20
N GLN A 156 -4.28 6.52 14.40
CA GLN A 156 -3.26 7.24 13.62
C GLN A 156 -3.89 8.11 12.54
N HIS A 157 -4.90 7.61 11.82
CA HIS A 157 -5.56 8.37 10.75
C HIS A 157 -6.33 9.59 11.27
N GLN A 158 -6.91 9.53 12.46
CA GLN A 158 -7.59 10.68 13.09
C GLN A 158 -6.66 11.86 13.33
N THR A 159 -5.34 11.64 13.45
CA THR A 159 -4.37 12.71 13.69
C THR A 159 -3.94 13.46 12.42
N CYS A 160 -4.17 12.90 11.23
CA CYS A 160 -3.60 13.42 9.98
C CYS A 160 -4.04 14.86 9.71
N PHE A 161 -5.34 15.11 9.66
CA PHE A 161 -5.84 16.45 9.32
C PHE A 161 -5.47 17.50 10.38
N ALA A 162 -5.58 17.18 11.67
CA ALA A 162 -5.25 18.12 12.74
C ALA A 162 -3.80 18.61 12.65
N CYS A 163 -2.85 17.71 12.37
CA CYS A 163 -1.45 18.06 12.17
C CYS A 163 -1.25 18.97 10.95
N HIS A 164 -1.84 18.61 9.80
CA HIS A 164 -1.73 19.40 8.58
C HIS A 164 -2.41 20.78 8.73
N GLN A 165 -3.54 20.85 9.41
CA GLN A 165 -4.24 22.09 9.71
C GLN A 165 -3.42 22.99 10.64
N ALA A 166 -2.80 22.45 11.68
CA ALA A 166 -2.01 23.23 12.63
C ALA A 166 -0.73 23.80 12.01
N ARG A 167 -0.16 23.14 11.00
CA ARG A 167 1.18 23.48 10.48
C ARG A 167 1.18 24.15 9.11
N VAL A 168 0.24 23.81 8.23
CA VAL A 168 0.30 24.19 6.81
C VAL A 168 -1.06 24.57 6.21
N LYS A 169 -1.99 25.06 7.04
CA LYS A 169 -3.32 25.56 6.59
C LYS A 169 -3.24 26.55 5.44
N ASN A 170 -2.28 27.49 5.48
CA ASN A 170 -2.15 28.56 4.48
C ASN A 170 -1.57 28.08 3.13
N HIS A 171 -1.22 26.79 3.02
CA HIS A 171 -0.75 26.17 1.79
C HIS A 171 -1.63 24.98 1.40
N ASP A 172 -2.93 25.13 1.62
CA ASP A 172 -3.94 24.12 1.40
C ASP A 172 -3.56 22.77 2.01
N TYR A 173 -3.04 22.81 3.24
CA TYR A 173 -2.71 21.64 4.04
C TYR A 173 -1.55 20.79 3.47
N VAL A 174 -0.73 21.29 2.54
CA VAL A 174 0.40 20.55 1.94
C VAL A 174 1.73 21.10 2.44
N PHE A 175 2.60 20.21 2.97
CA PHE A 175 3.95 20.58 3.43
C PHE A 175 4.95 20.76 2.29
N THR A 176 4.89 19.89 1.29
CA THR A 176 5.91 19.81 0.25
C THR A 176 5.84 21.01 -0.70
N ARG A 177 6.99 21.45 -1.16
CA ARG A 177 7.16 22.41 -2.27
C ARG A 177 7.89 21.71 -3.40
N LEU A 178 7.65 22.12 -4.63
CA LEU A 178 8.39 21.60 -5.78
C LEU A 178 9.87 21.96 -5.63
N ALA A 179 10.74 20.97 -5.67
CA ALA A 179 12.18 21.12 -5.79
C ALA A 179 12.54 20.90 -7.29
N PRO A 180 12.79 21.98 -8.05
CA PRO A 180 13.09 21.91 -9.48
C PRO A 180 14.47 21.29 -9.76
#